data_AF-A0A3G9JF00-F1
#
_entry.id   AF-A0A3G9JF00-F1
#
_cell.length_a   1.000
_cell.length_b   1.000
_cell.length_c   1.000
_cell.angle_alpha   90.00
_cell.angle_beta   90.00
_cell.angle_gamma   90.00
#
_symmetry.space_group_name_H-M   'P 1'
#
loop_
_entity.id
_entity.type
_entity.pdbx_description
1 polymer ?
#
loop_
_entity_poly.entity_id
_entity_poly.type
_entity_poly.pdbx_seq_one_letter_code
_entity_poly.pdbx_strand_id
1 'polypeptide(L)'
;MKSILGELPITEKQAKKLEIKSRTQMSPMLEKNCLLLSGDESYEKSAQKIKSLTGIAVSHSTQQRLVHRYAFEELPSNPEVEVEEMSLDGGKVRLMGLKQISSPNKA
;
A
#
# COMPACT_ATOMS: atom_id res chain seq x y z
N MET A 1 -6.43 4.72 -19.14
CA MET A 1 -6.13 4.56 -17.70
C MET A 1 -6.69 3.21 -17.24
N LYS A 2 -5.93 2.41 -16.49
CA LYS A 2 -6.43 1.14 -15.93
C LYS A 2 -7.43 1.40 -14.81
N SER A 3 -8.58 0.73 -14.84
CA SER A 3 -9.61 0.83 -13.80
C SER A 3 -10.16 -0.55 -13.44
N ILE A 4 -10.99 -0.61 -12.41
CA ILE A 4 -11.69 -1.87 -12.05
C ILE A 4 -12.67 -2.35 -13.13
N LEU A 5 -13.07 -1.48 -14.06
CA LEU A 5 -14.00 -1.78 -15.15
C LEU A 5 -13.28 -2.07 -16.48
N GLY A 6 -11.94 -2.08 -16.49
CA GLY A 6 -11.16 -2.17 -17.72
C GLY A 6 -10.27 -0.96 -17.97
N GLU A 7 -9.68 -0.90 -19.17
CA GLU A 7 -8.98 0.29 -19.63
C GLU A 7 -9.99 1.35 -20.07
N LEU A 8 -10.01 2.47 -19.35
CA LEU A 8 -10.88 3.60 -19.66
C LEU A 8 -10.11 4.66 -20.44
N PRO A 9 -10.56 5.03 -21.65
CA PRO A 9 -10.08 6.22 -22.33
C PRO A 9 -10.63 7.45 -21.59
N ILE A 10 -9.74 8.35 -21.17
CA ILE A 10 -10.10 9.58 -20.48
C ILE A 10 -9.63 10.75 -21.34
N THR A 11 -10.55 11.62 -21.73
CA THR A 11 -10.22 12.87 -22.42
C THR A 11 -9.65 13.89 -21.44
N GLU A 12 -8.91 14.88 -21.95
CA GLU A 12 -8.35 15.96 -21.12
C GLU A 12 -9.43 16.73 -20.34
N LYS A 13 -10.59 17.00 -20.98
CA LYS A 13 -11.74 17.65 -20.32
C LYS A 13 -12.27 16.82 -19.14
N GLN A 14 -12.38 15.50 -19.31
CA GLN A 14 -12.81 14.59 -18.24
C GLN A 14 -11.75 14.51 -17.13
N ALA A 15 -10.46 14.42 -17.49
CA ALA A 15 -9.38 14.40 -16.52
C ALA A 15 -9.38 15.66 -15.64
N LYS A 16 -9.58 16.84 -16.24
CA LYS A 16 -9.70 18.10 -15.50
C LYS A 16 -10.93 18.12 -14.58
N LYS A 17 -12.08 17.64 -15.06
CA LYS A 17 -13.32 17.58 -14.26
C LYS A 17 -13.22 16.60 -13.08
N LEU A 18 -12.50 15.50 -13.26
CA LEU A 18 -12.31 14.45 -12.27
C LEU A 18 -11.05 14.66 -11.42
N GLU A 19 -10.36 15.79 -11.59
CA GLU A 19 -9.12 16.14 -10.87
C GLU A 19 -8.03 15.05 -10.96
N ILE A 20 -7.97 14.36 -12.10
CA ILE A 20 -6.99 13.30 -12.33
C ILE A 20 -5.63 13.95 -12.59
N LYS A 21 -4.65 13.63 -11.74
CA LYS A 21 -3.27 14.10 -11.88
C LYS A 21 -2.67 13.65 -13.21
N SER A 22 -1.83 14.50 -13.81
CA SER A 22 -1.12 14.14 -15.04
C SER A 22 -0.27 12.87 -14.86
N ARG A 23 -0.17 12.07 -15.92
CA ARG A 23 0.57 10.78 -15.96
C ARG A 23 0.03 9.69 -15.02
N THR A 24 -1.17 9.85 -14.47
CA THR A 24 -1.85 8.80 -13.69
C THR A 24 -2.21 7.62 -14.59
N GLN A 25 -1.68 6.43 -14.26
CA GLN A 25 -1.89 5.20 -15.04
C GLN A 25 -3.07 4.36 -14.51
N MET A 26 -3.44 4.55 -13.25
CA MET A 26 -4.37 3.72 -12.52
C MET A 26 -5.44 4.57 -11.85
N SER A 27 -6.70 4.13 -11.94
CA SER A 27 -7.82 4.82 -11.29
C SER A 27 -7.70 4.76 -9.76
N PRO A 28 -8.20 5.75 -9.02
CA PRO A 28 -8.18 5.75 -7.55
C PRO A 28 -8.81 4.49 -6.93
N MET A 29 -9.88 3.97 -7.52
CA MET A 29 -10.55 2.76 -7.01
C MET A 29 -9.69 1.50 -7.18
N LEU A 30 -9.02 1.36 -8.33
CA LEU A 30 -8.11 0.24 -8.56
C LEU A 30 -6.90 0.31 -7.61
N GLU A 31 -6.39 1.51 -7.33
CA GLU A 31 -5.33 1.73 -6.34
C GLU A 31 -5.77 1.36 -4.93
N LYS A 32 -6.96 1.78 -4.52
CA LYS A 32 -7.53 1.43 -3.21
C LYS A 32 -7.66 -0.08 -3.03
N ASN A 33 -8.18 -0.79 -4.05
CA ASN A 33 -8.31 -2.25 -3.99
C ASN A 33 -6.94 -2.94 -3.90
N CYS A 34 -5.93 -2.41 -4.59
CA CYS A 34 -4.56 -2.89 -4.51
C CYS A 34 -3.99 -2.78 -3.08
N LEU A 35 -4.21 -1.63 -2.42
CA LEU A 35 -3.77 -1.40 -1.04
C LEU A 35 -4.50 -2.31 -0.05
N LEU A 36 -5.83 -2.42 -0.16
CA LEU A 36 -6.64 -3.26 0.72
C LEU A 36 -6.18 -4.72 0.68
N LEU A 37 -6.08 -5.30 -0.52
CA LEU A 37 -5.65 -6.68 -0.66
C LEU A 37 -4.21 -6.88 -0.18
N SER A 38 -3.32 -5.93 -0.45
CA SER A 38 -1.93 -6.01 0.04
C SER A 38 -1.82 -5.91 1.57
N GLY A 39 -2.84 -5.40 2.27
CA GLY A 39 -2.93 -5.44 3.73
C GLY A 39 -3.37 -6.81 4.27
N ASP A 40 -4.18 -7.54 3.51
CA ASP A 40 -4.74 -8.84 3.93
C ASP A 40 -3.85 -10.03 3.55
N GLU A 41 -3.00 -9.91 2.52
CA GLU A 41 -2.22 -11.03 1.99
C GLU A 41 -0.90 -10.60 1.32
N SER A 42 -0.11 -11.58 0.86
CA SER A 42 1.14 -11.28 0.16
C SER A 42 0.90 -10.54 -1.16
N TYR A 43 1.88 -9.74 -1.61
CA TYR A 43 1.79 -9.01 -2.89
C TYR A 43 1.53 -9.93 -4.10
N GLU A 44 2.06 -11.16 -4.06
CA GLU A 44 1.83 -12.16 -5.12
C GLU A 44 0.37 -12.60 -5.15
N LYS A 45 -0.22 -12.93 -3.99
CA LYS A 45 -1.64 -13.28 -3.90
C LYS A 45 -2.54 -12.10 -4.24
N SER A 46 -2.17 -10.89 -3.78
CA SER A 46 -2.89 -9.65 -4.10
C SER A 46 -2.95 -9.41 -5.61
N ALA A 47 -1.85 -9.62 -6.33
CA ALA A 47 -1.81 -9.53 -7.79
C ALA A 47 -2.75 -10.54 -8.47
N GLN A 48 -2.78 -11.78 -7.98
CA GLN A 48 -3.69 -12.82 -8.46
C GLN A 48 -5.16 -12.43 -8.21
N LYS A 49 -5.50 -11.99 -7.00
CA LYS A 49 -6.88 -11.58 -6.66
C LYS A 49 -7.35 -10.36 -7.44
N ILE A 50 -6.53 -9.31 -7.59
CA ILE A 50 -6.89 -8.16 -8.42
C ILE A 50 -7.25 -8.60 -9.84
N LYS A 51 -6.42 -9.46 -10.44
CA LYS A 51 -6.69 -10.00 -11.78
C LYS A 51 -7.98 -10.81 -11.83
N SER A 52 -8.22 -11.68 -10.84
CA SER A 52 -9.44 -12.49 -10.77
C SER A 52 -10.71 -11.68 -10.57
N LEU A 53 -10.66 -10.60 -9.78
CA LEU A 53 -11.82 -9.78 -9.43
C LEU A 53 -12.16 -8.76 -10.52
N THR A 54 -11.17 -8.20 -11.21
CA THR A 54 -11.38 -7.07 -12.14
C THR A 54 -10.97 -7.37 -13.58
N GLY A 55 -10.35 -8.52 -13.83
CA GLY A 55 -9.74 -8.85 -15.12
C GLY A 55 -8.45 -8.07 -15.44
N ILE A 56 -7.98 -7.19 -14.55
CA ILE A 56 -6.84 -6.30 -14.80
C ILE A 56 -5.60 -6.80 -14.09
N ALA A 57 -4.50 -6.92 -14.83
CA ALA A 57 -3.22 -7.30 -14.25
C ALA A 57 -2.50 -6.10 -13.60
N VAL A 58 -2.22 -6.24 -12.31
CA VAL A 58 -1.32 -5.37 -11.53
C VAL A 58 -0.27 -6.29 -10.86
N SER A 59 1.01 -6.09 -11.17
CA SER A 59 2.09 -6.98 -10.70
C SER A 59 2.32 -6.86 -9.19
N HIS A 60 2.86 -7.91 -8.55
CA HIS A 60 3.26 -7.85 -7.14
C HIS A 60 4.23 -6.71 -6.85
N SER A 61 5.16 -6.41 -7.77
CA SER A 61 6.12 -5.30 -7.64
C SER A 61 5.44 -3.93 -7.71
N THR A 62 4.32 -3.83 -8.40
CA THR A 62 3.48 -2.63 -8.41
C THR A 62 2.70 -2.52 -7.11
N GLN A 63 2.13 -3.63 -6.60
CA GLN A 63 1.50 -3.68 -5.28
C GLN A 63 2.46 -3.17 -4.19
N GLN A 64 3.66 -3.73 -4.12
CA GLN A 64 4.69 -3.33 -3.16
C GLN A 64 5.02 -1.84 -3.25
N ARG A 65 5.21 -1.33 -4.48
CA ARG A 65 5.51 0.09 -4.70
C ARG A 65 4.36 1.01 -4.31
N LEU A 66 3.11 0.57 -4.44
CA LEU A 66 1.95 1.34 -3.99
C LEU A 66 1.95 1.43 -2.46
N VAL A 67 2.07 0.29 -1.77
CA VAL A 67 2.12 0.25 -0.30
C VAL A 67 3.27 1.11 0.25
N HIS A 68 4.47 0.98 -0.32
CA HIS A 68 5.64 1.72 0.17
C HIS A 68 5.58 3.24 -0.09
N ARG A 69 4.79 3.69 -1.08
CA ARG A 69 4.62 5.11 -1.39
C ARG A 69 3.36 5.71 -0.79
N TYR A 70 2.49 4.87 -0.25
CA TYR A 70 1.25 5.33 0.33
C TYR A 70 1.57 6.11 1.59
N ALA A 71 1.14 7.37 1.62
CA ALA A 71 1.21 8.19 2.81
C ALA A 71 0.09 7.74 3.75
N PHE A 72 0.41 6.81 4.65
CA PHE A 72 -0.50 6.45 5.73
C PHE A 72 -0.69 7.65 6.65
N GLU A 73 -1.92 7.88 7.07
CA GLU A 73 -2.20 8.87 8.10
C GLU A 73 -1.40 8.50 9.34
N GLU A 74 -0.62 9.46 9.85
CA GLU A 74 0.07 9.27 11.12
C GLU A 74 -1.00 9.05 12.19
N LEU A 75 -0.92 7.91 12.86
CA LEU A 75 -1.75 7.66 14.03
C LEU A 75 -1.42 8.75 15.05
N PRO A 76 -2.42 9.27 15.79
CA PRO A 76 -2.16 10.20 16.88
C PRO A 76 -1.23 9.51 17.89
N SER A 77 0.05 9.84 17.83
CA SER A 77 1.00 9.48 18.86
C SER A 77 0.83 10.50 19.96
N ASN A 78 0.54 10.04 21.18
CA ASN A 78 0.65 10.91 22.33
C ASN A 78 2.10 10.81 22.81
N PRO A 79 2.99 11.78 22.47
CA PRO A 79 4.39 11.72 22.86
C PRO A 79 4.58 11.76 24.39
N GLU A 80 3.55 12.12 25.15
CA GLU A 80 3.56 12.11 26.62
C GLU A 80 3.30 10.72 27.21
N VAL A 81 2.83 9.75 26.41
CA VAL A 81 2.61 8.38 26.87
C VAL A 81 3.87 7.56 26.59
N GLU A 82 4.67 7.38 27.63
CA GLU A 82 5.78 6.45 27.60
C GLU A 82 5.22 5.01 27.52
N VAL A 83 5.57 4.30 26.46
CA VAL A 83 5.17 2.90 26.28
C VAL A 83 6.15 2.04 27.08
N GLU A 84 5.77 1.67 28.30
CA GLU A 84 6.59 0.82 29.17
C GLU A 84 6.77 -0.60 28.57
N GLU A 85 5.72 -1.15 27.96
CA GLU A 85 5.73 -2.47 27.34
C GLU A 85 4.91 -2.49 26.04
N MET A 86 5.42 -3.20 25.03
CA MET A 86 4.72 -3.43 23.76
C MET A 86 4.72 -4.93 23.45
N SER A 87 3.54 -5.45 23.13
CA SER A 87 3.33 -6.82 22.66
C SER A 87 2.93 -6.78 21.18
N LEU A 88 3.56 -7.61 20.35
CA LEU A 88 3.19 -7.82 18.96
C LEU A 88 2.61 -9.22 18.80
N ASP A 89 1.28 -9.33 18.76
CA ASP A 89 0.59 -10.59 18.51
C ASP A 89 0.42 -10.81 17.00
N GLY A 90 1.45 -11.35 16.36
CA GLY A 90 1.47 -11.65 14.92
C GLY A 90 1.95 -13.06 14.59
N GLY A 91 2.06 -13.93 15.59
CA GLY A 91 2.79 -15.19 15.47
C GLY A 91 4.28 -14.95 15.16
N LYS A 92 4.89 -15.84 14.37
CA LYS A 92 6.33 -15.77 14.07
C LYS A 92 6.64 -14.75 12.96
N VAL A 93 6.91 -13.51 13.35
CA VAL A 93 7.37 -12.46 12.42
C VAL A 93 8.88 -12.53 12.26
N ARG A 94 9.38 -12.69 11.02
CA ARG A 94 10.81 -12.58 10.70
C ARG A 94 11.07 -11.23 10.06
N LEU A 95 11.76 -10.36 10.80
CA LEU A 95 12.25 -9.09 10.26
C LEU A 95 13.53 -9.36 9.47
N MET A 96 13.52 -9.08 8.18
CA MET A 96 14.72 -9.12 7.34
C MET A 96 14.96 -7.71 6.79
N GLY A 97 16.10 -7.10 7.15
CA GLY A 97 16.49 -5.79 6.62
C GLY A 97 16.88 -4.71 7.64
N LEU A 98 16.78 -4.97 8.94
CA LEU A 98 17.35 -4.06 9.94
C LEU A 98 18.82 -4.42 10.17
N LYS A 99 19.73 -3.55 9.71
CA LYS A 99 21.09 -3.47 10.27
C LYS A 99 20.89 -3.20 11.77
N GLN A 100 21.50 -4.02 12.63
CA GLN A 100 21.35 -3.92 14.08
C GLN A 100 21.36 -2.45 14.54
N ILE A 101 20.26 -2.00 15.14
CA ILE A 101 20.33 -0.85 16.03
C ILE A 101 21.06 -1.37 17.26
N SER A 102 22.36 -1.10 17.32
CA SER A 102 23.19 -1.37 18.48
C SER A 102 22.59 -0.61 19.67
N SER A 103 22.11 -1.35 20.67
CA SER A 103 21.71 -0.77 21.96
C SER A 103 22.89 0.03 22.54
N PRO A 104 22.67 1.26 23.04
CA PRO A 104 23.71 1.95 23.78
C PRO A 104 24.02 1.15 25.05
N ASN A 105 25.32 0.90 25.28
CA ASN A 105 25.85 0.21 26.45
C ASN A 105 25.16 0.71 27.73
N LYS A 106 24.57 -0.21 28.50
CA LYS A 106 24.36 0.01 29.94
C LYS A 106 25.73 -0.10 30.61
N ALA A 107 26.21 1.02 31.15
CA ALA A 107 27.27 1.07 32.15
C ALA A 107 26.72 0.62 33.51
#